data_AF-A0A3D6CPB0-F1
#
_entry.id   AF-A0A3D6CPB0-F1
#
_cell.length_a   1.000
_cell.length_b   1.000
_cell.length_c   1.000
_cell.angle_alpha   90.00
_cell.angle_beta   90.00
_cell.angle_gamma   90.00
#
_symmetry.space_group_name_H-M   'P 1'
#
loop_
_entity.id
_entity.type
_entity.pdbx_description
1 polymer ?
#
loop_
_entity_poly.entity_id
_entity_poly.type
_entity_poly.pdbx_seq_one_letter_code
_entity_poly.pdbx_strand_id
1 'polypeptide(L)'
;VLAAAVGLDIDNLLIEINASEPPIMDGSSKFFVEALEEAGIKEQDAFIEEYVVKEVISFKDEVTGSEIMLMPSDEYQVTTMVDFGTKVLGTQNATLEKVSDFKEEIAAARTFSFLHEIEMLLEHDLIKGGDLNNAIVYVDKELSDSTMGKLKKAFNKKDIAVKSNGILDNLT
;
A
#
# COMPACT_ATOMS: atom_id res chain seq x y z
N VAL A 1 -8.05 3.61 1.10
CA VAL A 1 -9.26 4.23 1.71
C VAL A 1 -9.19 4.26 3.23
N LEU A 2 -9.25 3.13 3.94
CA LEU A 2 -9.32 3.13 5.42
C LEU A 2 -8.11 3.77 6.11
N ALA A 3 -6.90 3.57 5.58
CA ALA A 3 -5.70 4.26 6.09
C ALA A 3 -5.82 5.79 6.03
N ALA A 4 -6.48 6.33 4.99
CA ALA A 4 -6.74 7.78 4.90
C ALA A 4 -7.76 8.25 5.94
N ALA A 5 -8.79 7.45 6.22
CA ALA A 5 -9.77 7.78 7.26
C ALA A 5 -9.12 7.79 8.65
N VAL A 6 -8.30 6.77 8.98
CA VAL A 6 -7.54 6.72 10.23
C VAL A 6 -6.53 7.87 10.30
N GLY A 7 -5.78 8.12 9.22
CA GLY A 7 -4.78 9.20 9.18
C GLY A 7 -5.35 10.62 9.24
N LEU A 8 -6.67 10.79 9.12
CA LEU A 8 -7.38 12.06 9.26
C LEU A 8 -8.29 12.11 10.49
N ASP A 9 -8.19 11.13 11.39
CA ASP A 9 -9.04 10.98 12.58
C ASP A 9 -10.55 11.06 12.27
N ILE A 10 -10.99 10.28 11.26
CA ILE A 10 -12.39 10.18 10.87
C ILE A 10 -13.02 8.93 11.48
N ASP A 11 -13.91 9.12 12.46
CA ASP A 11 -14.63 8.03 13.13
C ASP A 11 -15.85 7.51 12.35
N ASN A 12 -16.63 8.44 11.81
CA ASN A 12 -17.92 8.14 11.18
C ASN A 12 -17.87 8.45 9.69
N LEU A 13 -17.86 7.40 8.86
CA LEU A 13 -17.79 7.52 7.40
C LEU A 13 -18.68 6.47 6.72
N LEU A 14 -19.50 6.91 5.77
CA LEU A 14 -20.22 6.02 4.85
C LEU A 14 -19.45 5.95 3.52
N ILE A 15 -18.97 4.76 3.16
CA ILE A 15 -18.29 4.52 1.89
C ILE A 15 -19.24 3.74 0.97
N GLU A 16 -19.70 4.38 -0.09
CA GLU A 16 -20.52 3.74 -1.12
C GLU A 16 -19.67 3.38 -2.34
N ILE A 17 -19.78 2.14 -2.81
CA ILE A 17 -19.14 1.67 -4.04
C ILE A 17 -20.20 1.00 -4.93
N ASN A 18 -20.07 1.18 -6.23
CA ASN A 18 -20.98 0.60 -7.23
C ASN A 18 -20.36 -0.63 -7.95
N ALA A 19 -19.24 -1.13 -7.43
CA ALA A 19 -18.50 -2.28 -7.91
C ALA A 19 -18.03 -3.14 -6.72
N SER A 20 -17.40 -4.28 -6.99
CA SER A 20 -16.91 -5.20 -5.95
C SER A 20 -15.69 -4.70 -5.18
N GLU A 21 -15.01 -3.68 -5.69
CA GLU A 21 -13.75 -3.17 -5.14
C GLU A 21 -13.70 -1.63 -5.17
N PRO A 22 -13.07 -0.98 -4.18
CA PRO A 22 -12.72 0.43 -4.25
C PRO A 22 -11.75 0.71 -5.42
N PRO A 23 -11.74 1.93 -5.99
CA PRO A 23 -10.77 2.28 -7.02
C PRO A 23 -9.34 2.24 -6.45
N ILE A 24 -8.37 1.75 -7.23
CA ILE A 24 -6.97 1.67 -6.79
C ILE A 24 -6.24 3.02 -6.81
N MET A 25 -6.78 4.01 -7.53
CA MET A 25 -6.15 5.32 -7.75
C MET A 25 -4.73 5.18 -8.31
N ASP A 26 -3.72 5.75 -7.64
CA ASP A 26 -2.30 5.53 -7.97
C ASP A 26 -1.63 4.45 -7.10
N GLY A 27 -2.42 3.70 -6.33
CA GLY A 27 -1.95 2.70 -5.39
C GLY A 27 -1.59 3.24 -4.01
N SER A 28 -1.75 4.54 -3.75
CA SER A 28 -1.52 5.17 -2.45
C SER A 28 -2.83 5.59 -1.77
N SER A 29 -2.73 6.18 -0.58
CA SER A 29 -3.86 6.78 0.13
C SER A 29 -4.09 8.26 -0.20
N LYS A 30 -3.15 8.91 -0.90
CA LYS A 30 -3.13 10.36 -1.14
C LYS A 30 -4.44 10.89 -1.73
N PHE A 31 -4.95 10.28 -2.80
CA PHE A 31 -6.18 10.73 -3.45
C PHE A 31 -7.41 10.61 -2.56
N PHE A 32 -7.41 9.68 -1.60
CA PHE A 32 -8.48 9.57 -0.61
C PHE A 32 -8.36 10.62 0.48
N VAL A 33 -7.14 10.95 0.90
CA VAL A 33 -6.88 12.07 1.82
C VAL A 33 -7.39 13.37 1.20
N GLU A 34 -7.02 13.66 -0.05
CA GLU A 34 -7.46 14.86 -0.77
C GLU A 34 -8.99 14.95 -0.85
N ALA A 35 -9.67 13.85 -1.20
CA ALA A 35 -11.12 13.82 -1.30
C ALA A 35 -11.83 14.02 0.06
N LEU A 36 -11.28 13.47 1.14
CA LEU A 36 -11.82 13.62 2.50
C LEU A 36 -11.61 15.05 3.02
N GLU A 37 -10.46 15.66 2.76
CA GLU A 37 -10.21 17.07 3.10
C GLU A 37 -11.11 18.03 2.31
N GLU A 38 -11.32 17.77 1.01
CA GLU A 38 -12.22 18.56 0.17
C GLU A 38 -13.68 18.48 0.66
N ALA A 39 -14.12 17.29 1.11
CA ALA A 39 -15.45 17.10 1.70
C ALA A 39 -15.61 17.83 3.05
N GLY A 40 -14.50 18.02 3.77
CA GLY A 40 -14.46 18.65 5.08
C GLY A 40 -14.85 17.71 6.22
N ILE A 41 -14.30 17.98 7.40
CA ILE A 41 -14.56 17.22 8.63
C ILE A 41 -15.59 17.97 9.47
N LYS A 42 -16.56 17.24 10.02
CA LYS A 42 -17.60 17.79 10.90
C LYS A 42 -17.51 17.13 12.28
N GLU A 43 -17.24 17.95 13.29
CA GLU A 43 -17.32 17.52 14.69
C GLU A 43 -18.74 17.12 15.06
N GLN A 44 -18.85 16.05 15.86
CA GLN A 44 -20.11 15.54 16.38
C GLN A 44 -20.11 15.70 17.90
N ASP A 45 -21.28 15.97 18.47
CA ASP A 45 -21.47 16.08 19.93
C ASP A 45 -21.56 14.68 20.55
N ALA A 46 -20.45 13.93 20.48
CA ALA A 46 -20.30 12.58 21.00
C ALA A 46 -18.83 12.35 21.38
N PHE A 47 -18.60 11.45 22.34
CA PHE A 47 -17.25 11.00 22.68
C PHE A 47 -16.76 9.97 21.67
N ILE A 48 -15.48 10.02 21.34
CA ILE A 48 -14.80 8.97 20.58
C ILE A 48 -14.60 7.76 21.50
N GLU A 49 -14.98 6.57 21.03
CA GLU A 49 -14.72 5.31 21.73
C GLU A 49 -13.40 4.71 21.25
N GLU A 50 -12.33 4.98 22.00
CA GLU A 50 -10.99 4.48 21.68
C GLU A 50 -10.70 3.12 22.33
N TYR A 51 -9.99 2.26 21.59
CA TYR A 51 -9.42 1.04 22.15
C TYR A 51 -8.07 1.32 22.82
N VAL A 52 -8.07 1.42 24.15
CA VAL A 52 -6.84 1.60 24.93
C VAL A 52 -6.17 0.26 25.20
N VAL A 53 -4.97 0.09 24.66
CA VAL A 53 -4.12 -1.09 24.88
C VAL A 53 -3.55 -1.06 26.29
N LYS A 54 -3.91 -2.06 27.11
CA LYS A 54 -3.46 -2.15 28.52
C LYS A 54 -2.33 -3.15 28.75
N GLU A 55 -2.19 -4.11 27.86
CA GLU A 55 -1.22 -5.19 27.94
C GLU A 55 -0.63 -5.44 26.56
N VAL A 56 0.56 -6.02 26.50
CA VAL A 56 1.18 -6.39 25.24
C VAL A 56 0.42 -7.56 24.63
N ILE A 57 0.01 -7.41 23.38
CA ILE A 57 -0.62 -8.46 22.57
C ILE A 57 0.32 -8.75 21.40
N SER A 58 0.77 -9.99 21.28
CA SER A 58 1.68 -10.41 20.21
C SER A 58 1.20 -11.68 19.54
N PHE A 59 1.39 -11.76 18.24
CA PHE A 59 1.19 -12.97 17.47
C PHE A 59 2.37 -13.18 16.53
N LYS A 60 2.87 -14.42 16.48
CA LYS A 60 3.93 -14.84 15.58
C LYS A 60 3.48 -16.06 14.79
N ASP A 61 3.65 -16.00 13.48
CA ASP A 61 3.52 -17.14 12.60
C ASP A 61 4.83 -17.94 12.61
N GLU A 62 4.81 -19.15 13.15
CA GLU A 62 5.99 -20.03 13.24
C GLU A 62 6.48 -20.54 11.87
N VAL A 63 5.62 -20.53 10.84
CA VAL A 63 5.98 -20.99 9.49
C VAL A 63 6.72 -19.90 8.73
N THR A 64 6.19 -18.68 8.72
CA THR A 64 6.78 -17.56 7.98
C THR A 64 7.78 -16.77 8.81
N GLY A 65 7.70 -16.84 10.14
CA GLY A 65 8.46 -16.00 11.06
C GLY A 65 7.90 -14.59 11.22
N SER A 66 6.79 -14.25 10.55
CA SER A 66 6.14 -12.94 10.62
C SER A 66 5.56 -12.70 12.02
N GLU A 67 5.71 -11.48 12.52
CA GLU A 67 5.24 -11.09 13.85
C GLU A 67 4.47 -9.77 13.78
N ILE A 68 3.40 -9.69 14.59
CA ILE A 68 2.70 -8.44 14.89
C ILE A 68 2.63 -8.29 16.40
N MET A 69 2.93 -7.09 16.88
CA MET A 69 2.90 -6.74 18.30
C MET A 69 2.17 -5.41 18.49
N LEU A 70 1.27 -5.39 19.47
CA LEU A 70 0.55 -4.21 19.92
C LEU A 70 0.90 -4.00 21.39
N MET A 71 1.39 -2.80 21.73
CA MET A 71 1.87 -2.47 23.08
C MET A 71 1.15 -1.24 23.63
N PRO A 72 0.99 -1.13 24.97
CA PRO A 72 0.51 0.10 25.59
C PRO A 72 1.38 1.30 25.22
N SER A 73 0.75 2.40 24.83
CA SER A 73 1.39 3.65 24.45
C SER A 73 0.42 4.82 24.72
N ASP A 74 0.97 5.99 25.05
CA ASP A 74 0.21 7.24 25.16
C ASP A 74 -0.03 7.89 23.77
N GLU A 75 0.65 7.40 22.73
CA GLU A 75 0.62 7.92 21.36
C GLU A 75 0.33 6.80 20.35
N TYR A 76 -0.38 7.12 19.26
CA TYR A 76 -0.61 6.18 18.15
C TYR A 76 0.65 6.07 17.28
N GLN A 77 1.35 4.94 17.41
CA GLN A 77 2.62 4.67 16.72
C GLN A 77 2.57 3.37 15.95
N VAL A 78 3.17 3.38 14.76
CA VAL A 78 3.30 2.18 13.92
C VAL A 78 4.71 2.07 13.42
N THR A 79 5.40 1.00 13.81
CA THR A 79 6.71 0.64 13.24
C THR A 79 6.55 -0.64 12.43
N THR A 80 7.05 -0.65 11.21
CA THR A 80 7.04 -1.83 10.34
C THR A 80 8.44 -2.08 9.81
N MET A 81 8.84 -3.36 9.85
CA MET A 81 10.06 -3.85 9.21
C MET A 81 9.65 -4.86 8.14
N VAL A 82 10.26 -4.76 6.96
CA VAL A 82 10.04 -5.70 5.87
C VAL A 82 11.38 -6.21 5.35
N ASP A 83 11.43 -7.49 5.03
CA ASP A 83 12.55 -8.12 4.35
C ASP A 83 11.99 -9.12 3.32
N PHE A 84 12.23 -8.82 2.05
CA PHE A 84 11.75 -9.65 0.94
C PHE A 84 12.78 -10.69 0.50
N GLY A 85 13.96 -10.75 1.12
CA GLY A 85 15.02 -11.69 0.75
C GLY A 85 15.57 -11.46 -0.67
N THR A 86 15.31 -10.29 -1.28
CA THR A 86 15.77 -9.95 -2.63
C THR A 86 16.94 -8.98 -2.57
N LYS A 87 17.76 -8.96 -3.63
CA LYS A 87 18.85 -7.97 -3.77
C LYS A 87 18.34 -6.58 -4.15
N VAL A 88 17.13 -6.51 -4.74
CA VAL A 88 16.54 -5.27 -5.25
C VAL A 88 15.89 -4.48 -4.14
N LEU A 89 15.23 -5.18 -3.20
CA LEU A 89 14.61 -4.61 -2.02
C LEU A 89 15.11 -5.38 -0.79
N GLY A 90 16.19 -4.87 -0.18
CA GLY A 90 16.72 -5.39 1.07
C GLY A 90 15.86 -4.99 2.27
N THR A 91 16.33 -5.30 3.48
CA THR A 91 15.61 -4.97 4.72
C THR A 91 15.31 -3.47 4.81
N GLN A 92 14.04 -3.13 5.00
CA GLN A 92 13.56 -1.77 5.21
C GLN A 92 12.89 -1.68 6.58
N ASN A 93 12.95 -0.49 7.18
CA ASN A 93 12.17 -0.16 8.37
C ASN A 93 11.60 1.25 8.20
N ALA A 94 10.38 1.45 8.71
CA ALA A 94 9.73 2.75 8.77
C ALA A 94 8.91 2.84 10.05
N THR A 95 8.87 4.05 10.59
CA THR A 95 8.10 4.36 11.80
C THR A 95 7.24 5.58 11.53
N LEU A 96 5.95 5.46 11.83
CA LEU A 96 5.02 6.56 12.00
C LEU A 96 4.97 6.89 13.50
N GLU A 97 5.49 8.05 13.88
CA GLU A 97 5.61 8.48 15.28
C GLU A 97 4.29 9.03 15.84
N LYS A 98 3.44 9.59 14.98
CA LYS A 98 2.10 10.08 15.31
C LYS A 98 1.16 9.90 14.13
N VAL A 99 -0.12 9.65 14.40
CA VAL A 99 -1.13 9.54 13.33
C VAL A 99 -1.23 10.82 12.49
N SER A 100 -1.00 11.99 13.11
CA SER A 100 -0.99 13.30 12.43
C SER A 100 0.05 13.42 11.31
N ASP A 101 1.11 12.64 11.36
CA ASP A 101 2.20 12.68 10.38
C ASP A 101 1.86 11.85 9.13
N PHE A 102 0.78 11.04 9.18
CA PHE A 102 0.38 10.12 8.12
C PHE A 102 0.25 10.81 6.76
N LYS A 103 -0.38 11.99 6.72
CA LYS A 103 -0.63 12.72 5.47
C LYS A 103 0.68 13.05 4.74
N GLU A 104 1.63 13.64 5.45
CA GLU A 104 2.86 14.16 4.85
C GLU A 104 3.90 13.05 4.62
N GLU A 105 3.95 12.06 5.49
CA GLU A 105 5.01 11.04 5.46
C GLU A 105 4.59 9.73 4.76
N ILE A 106 3.33 9.32 4.88
CA ILE A 106 2.89 7.96 4.50
C ILE A 106 1.86 7.96 3.37
N ALA A 107 0.97 8.95 3.28
CA ALA A 107 -0.21 8.88 2.42
C ALA A 107 0.14 8.72 0.93
N ALA A 108 1.28 9.26 0.49
CA ALA A 108 1.77 9.16 -0.89
C ALA A 108 2.54 7.87 -1.21
N ALA A 109 2.76 6.99 -0.23
CA ALA A 109 3.41 5.70 -0.46
C ALA A 109 2.50 4.80 -1.30
N ARG A 110 2.93 4.49 -2.53
CA ARG A 110 2.19 3.64 -3.47
C ARG A 110 2.45 2.16 -3.17
N THR A 111 1.46 1.33 -3.46
CA THR A 111 1.61 -0.13 -3.47
C THR A 111 2.65 -0.58 -4.49
N PHE A 112 3.19 -1.78 -4.29
CA PHE A 112 4.17 -2.38 -5.17
C PHE A 112 3.98 -3.88 -5.30
N SER A 113 4.58 -4.47 -6.33
CA SER A 113 4.68 -5.91 -6.50
C SER A 113 5.98 -6.27 -7.23
N PHE A 114 6.44 -7.50 -7.03
CA PHE A 114 7.58 -8.02 -7.79
C PHE A 114 7.13 -8.56 -9.14
N LEU A 115 8.03 -8.50 -10.11
CA LEU A 115 7.77 -8.95 -11.47
C LEU A 115 7.32 -10.42 -11.53
N HIS A 116 7.92 -11.30 -10.74
CA HIS A 116 7.54 -12.71 -10.74
C HIS A 116 6.13 -12.96 -10.19
N GLU A 117 5.65 -12.14 -9.25
CA GLU A 117 4.29 -12.21 -8.72
C GLU A 117 3.28 -11.78 -9.79
N ILE A 118 3.57 -10.69 -10.51
CA ILE A 118 2.73 -10.20 -11.60
C ILE A 118 2.57 -11.26 -12.69
N GLU A 119 3.65 -11.94 -13.07
CA GLU A 119 3.55 -13.03 -14.06
C GLU A 119 2.59 -14.14 -13.59
N MET A 120 2.69 -14.56 -12.34
CA MET A 120 1.80 -15.56 -11.76
C MET A 120 0.34 -15.06 -11.78
N LEU A 121 0.10 -13.82 -11.34
CA LEU A 121 -1.25 -13.23 -11.31
C LEU A 121 -1.86 -13.12 -12.71
N LEU A 122 -1.08 -12.73 -13.71
CA LEU A 122 -1.54 -12.66 -15.11
C LEU A 122 -1.89 -14.05 -15.68
N GLU A 123 -1.17 -15.09 -15.29
CA GLU A 123 -1.47 -16.47 -15.71
C GLU A 123 -2.77 -17.00 -15.10
N HIS A 124 -3.17 -16.46 -13.94
CA HIS A 124 -4.44 -16.76 -13.26
C HIS A 124 -5.57 -15.77 -13.60
N ASP A 125 -5.40 -14.90 -14.59
CA ASP A 125 -6.40 -13.90 -15.02
C ASP A 125 -6.80 -12.91 -13.89
N LEU A 126 -5.85 -12.61 -13.01
CA LEU A 126 -5.95 -11.60 -11.94
C LEU A 126 -5.31 -10.26 -12.38
N ILE A 127 -5.31 -9.26 -11.48
CA ILE A 127 -4.69 -7.94 -11.67
C ILE A 127 -5.16 -7.15 -12.92
N LYS A 128 -6.41 -7.36 -13.36
CA LYS A 128 -7.00 -6.72 -14.55
C LYS A 128 -7.10 -5.19 -14.47
N GLY A 129 -7.03 -4.63 -13.26
CA GLY A 129 -6.99 -3.19 -13.02
C GLY A 129 -5.59 -2.63 -12.75
N GLY A 130 -4.56 -3.48 -12.72
CA GLY A 130 -3.18 -3.04 -12.49
C GLY A 130 -2.60 -2.37 -13.73
N ASP A 131 -1.92 -1.24 -13.53
CA ASP A 131 -1.15 -0.51 -14.52
C ASP A 131 0.13 0.01 -13.85
N LEU A 132 1.16 0.33 -14.63
CA LEU A 132 2.40 0.95 -14.14
C LEU A 132 2.17 2.34 -13.52
N ASN A 133 1.00 2.91 -13.73
CA ASN A 133 0.58 4.17 -13.13
C ASN A 133 0.05 4.00 -11.69
N ASN A 134 -0.36 2.78 -11.29
CA ASN A 134 -1.02 2.54 -10.00
C ASN A 134 -0.31 1.53 -9.09
N ALA A 135 0.85 1.01 -9.51
CA ALA A 135 1.73 0.20 -8.68
C ALA A 135 3.19 0.38 -9.11
N ILE A 136 4.10 0.31 -8.14
CA ILE A 136 5.53 0.22 -8.41
C ILE A 136 5.87 -1.24 -8.71
N VAL A 137 6.58 -1.51 -9.80
CA VAL A 137 6.97 -2.89 -10.15
C VAL A 137 8.47 -3.07 -9.97
N TYR A 138 8.89 -3.93 -9.04
CA TYR A 138 10.29 -4.28 -8.84
C TYR A 138 10.69 -5.48 -9.71
N VAL A 139 11.79 -5.34 -10.45
CA VAL A 139 12.33 -6.37 -11.34
C VAL A 139 13.37 -7.17 -10.57
N ASP A 140 12.95 -8.28 -9.99
CA ASP A 140 13.77 -9.16 -9.17
C ASP A 140 14.28 -10.40 -9.90
N LYS A 141 13.94 -10.54 -11.18
CA LYS A 141 14.45 -11.57 -12.10
C LYS A 141 14.70 -11.01 -13.50
N GLU A 142 15.44 -11.75 -14.31
CA GLU A 142 15.63 -11.39 -15.72
C GLU A 142 14.31 -11.38 -16.49
N LEU A 143 14.10 -10.32 -17.26
CA LEU A 143 12.96 -10.19 -18.16
C LEU A 143 13.21 -10.95 -19.45
N SER A 144 12.37 -11.95 -19.72
CA SER A 144 12.34 -12.58 -21.05
C SER A 144 11.55 -11.73 -22.05
N ASP A 145 11.85 -11.86 -23.35
CA ASP A 145 11.06 -11.19 -24.41
C ASP A 145 9.57 -11.58 -24.36
N SER A 146 9.29 -12.84 -23.97
CA SER A 146 7.92 -13.34 -23.77
C SER A 146 7.22 -12.61 -22.63
N THR A 147 7.90 -12.45 -21.48
CA THR A 147 7.40 -11.67 -20.34
C THR A 147 7.14 -10.24 -20.75
N MET A 148 8.09 -9.60 -21.44
CA MET A 148 7.94 -8.23 -21.92
C MET A 148 6.70 -8.06 -22.82
N GLY A 149 6.45 -9.02 -23.71
CA GLY A 149 5.24 -9.03 -24.54
C GLY A 149 3.95 -9.14 -23.72
N LYS A 150 3.93 -10.04 -22.72
CA LYS A 150 2.78 -10.19 -21.80
C LYS A 150 2.51 -8.90 -21.02
N LEU A 151 3.55 -8.26 -20.46
CA LEU A 151 3.42 -7.02 -19.69
C LEU A 151 2.95 -5.85 -20.56
N LYS A 152 3.51 -5.68 -21.77
CA LYS A 152 3.07 -4.64 -22.71
C LYS A 152 1.57 -4.77 -23.03
N LYS A 153 1.10 -6.00 -23.21
CA LYS A 153 -0.32 -6.30 -23.44
C LYS A 153 -1.17 -6.05 -22.19
N ALA A 154 -0.73 -6.52 -21.02
CA ALA A 154 -1.45 -6.40 -19.76
C ALA A 154 -1.63 -4.94 -19.33
N PHE A 155 -0.56 -4.14 -19.41
CA PHE A 155 -0.58 -2.73 -19.01
C PHE A 155 -0.93 -1.76 -20.15
N ASN A 156 -1.27 -2.29 -21.33
CA ASN A 156 -1.61 -1.50 -22.52
C ASN A 156 -0.55 -0.43 -22.87
N LYS A 157 0.74 -0.78 -22.77
CA LYS A 157 1.88 0.11 -23.06
C LYS A 157 2.61 -0.36 -24.33
N LYS A 158 2.97 0.60 -25.19
CA LYS A 158 3.77 0.33 -26.40
C LYS A 158 5.21 -0.05 -26.04
N ASP A 159 5.78 0.63 -25.06
CA ASP A 159 7.14 0.41 -24.58
C ASP A 159 7.21 0.35 -23.06
N ILE A 160 8.09 -0.52 -22.56
CA ILE A 160 8.38 -0.73 -21.15
C ILE A 160 9.89 -0.75 -21.03
N ALA A 161 10.44 -0.03 -20.06
CA ALA A 161 11.86 -0.03 -19.76
C ALA A 161 12.10 -0.22 -18.27
N VAL A 162 13.15 -0.95 -17.93
CA VAL A 162 13.61 -1.09 -16.55
C VAL A 162 14.61 0.02 -16.28
N LYS A 163 14.35 0.81 -15.23
CA LYS A 163 15.28 1.83 -14.75
C LYS A 163 16.48 1.15 -14.08
N SER A 164 17.60 1.87 -14.00
CA SER A 164 18.85 1.35 -13.41
C SER A 164 18.75 0.94 -11.95
N ASN A 165 17.70 1.37 -11.23
CA ASN A 165 17.39 0.98 -9.86
C ASN A 165 16.54 -0.31 -9.76
N GLY A 166 16.35 -1.04 -10.86
CA GLY A 166 15.59 -2.29 -10.86
C GLY A 166 14.08 -2.10 -10.79
N ILE A 167 13.59 -0.88 -11.04
CA ILE A 167 12.15 -0.59 -11.08
C ILE A 167 11.68 -0.51 -12.52
N LEU A 168 10.58 -1.21 -12.81
CA LEU A 168 9.82 -1.09 -14.04
C LEU A 168 8.79 0.02 -13.80
N ASP A 169 9.24 1.24 -14.06
CA ASP A 169 8.48 2.46 -13.84
C ASP A 169 8.40 3.25 -15.15
N ASN A 170 7.20 3.34 -15.70
CA ASN A 170 6.88 4.09 -16.90
C ASN A 170 6.11 5.37 -16.60
N LEU A 171 6.15 5.88 -15.37
CA LEU A 171 5.69 7.24 -15.08
C LEU A 171 6.51 8.22 -15.95
N THR A 172 5.87 8.65 -17.04
CA THR A 172 6.32 9.74 -17.92
C THR A 172 5.30 10.85 -17.82
#